data_AF-A0A2H9PKP7-F1
#
_entry.id   AF-A0A2H9PKP7-F1
#
_cell.length_a   1.000
_cell.length_b   1.000
_cell.length_c   1.000
_cell.angle_alpha   90.00
_cell.angle_beta   90.00
_cell.angle_gamma   90.00
#
_symmetry.space_group_name_H-M   'P 1'
#
loop_
_entity.id
_entity.type
_entity.pdbx_description
1 polymer ?
#
loop_
_entity_poly.entity_id
_entity_poly.type
_entity_poly.pdbx_seq_one_letter_code
_entity_poly.pdbx_strand_id
1 'polypeptide(L)'
;MKNWFLCLLFVGLLVFPLVLADDQNADINTQITPEEKAKFDEILTPVFKIYNFVKYIATVVAGIFLLYAGITYMTSGNDPKKRDTAKNIAAYVVLGLIVIWAAPIIINLLV
;
A
#
# COMPACT_ATOMS: atom_id res chain seq x y z
N MET A 1 13.51 11.32 18.05
CA MET A 1 14.28 11.12 16.80
C MET A 1 14.60 9.64 16.50
N LYS A 2 13.87 8.65 17.05
CA LYS A 2 14.18 7.22 16.84
C LYS A 2 13.38 6.56 15.69
N ASN A 3 12.19 7.08 15.39
CA ASN A 3 11.28 6.48 14.40
C ASN A 3 11.65 6.85 12.95
N TRP A 4 12.37 7.97 12.74
CA TRP A 4 12.89 8.35 11.43
C TRP A 4 13.94 7.34 10.94
N PHE A 5 14.81 6.87 11.83
CA PHE A 5 15.82 5.87 11.50
C PHE A 5 15.18 4.55 11.09
N LEU A 6 14.08 4.18 11.75
CA LEU A 6 13.33 2.97 11.43
C LEU A 6 12.59 3.08 10.08
N CYS A 7 12.07 4.26 9.73
CA CYS A 7 11.51 4.53 8.40
C CYS A 7 12.59 4.50 7.29
N LEU A 8 13.78 5.07 7.53
CA LEU A 8 14.89 5.00 6.57
C LEU A 8 15.41 3.57 6.40
N LEU A 9 15.43 2.77 7.47
CA LEU A 9 15.81 1.36 7.41
C LEU A 9 14.76 0.54 6.64
N PHE A 10 13.48 0.81 6.83
CA PHE A 10 12.40 0.12 6.12
C PHE A 10 12.35 0.49 4.63
N VAL A 11 12.57 1.77 4.30
CA VAL A 11 12.73 2.24 2.91
C VAL A 11 14.00 1.67 2.29
N GLY A 12 15.10 1.64 3.05
CA GLY A 12 16.37 1.05 2.62
C GLY A 12 16.24 -0.44 2.32
N LEU A 13 15.52 -1.20 3.15
CA LEU A 13 15.26 -2.63 2.95
C LEU A 13 14.35 -2.91 1.75
N LEU A 14 13.42 -1.99 1.44
CA LEU A 14 12.60 -2.03 0.23
C LEU A 14 13.40 -1.73 -1.05
N VAL A 15 14.43 -0.89 -0.95
CA VAL A 15 15.29 -0.48 -2.09
C VAL A 15 16.53 -1.38 -2.23
N PHE A 16 16.92 -2.11 -1.17
CA PHE A 16 18.06 -3.03 -1.15
C PHE A 16 18.03 -4.11 -2.26
N PRO A 17 16.89 -4.76 -2.57
CA PRO A 17 16.83 -5.70 -3.68
C PRO A 17 16.99 -5.03 -5.06
N LEU A 18 16.77 -3.71 -5.17
CA LEU A 18 17.05 -2.96 -6.41
C LEU A 18 18.55 -2.68 -6.59
N VAL A 19 19.32 -2.58 -5.50
CA VAL A 19 20.77 -2.29 -5.54
C VAL A 19 21.60 -3.53 -5.81
N LEU A 20 21.11 -4.72 -5.45
CA LEU A 20 21.79 -6.00 -5.71
C LEU A 20 21.37 -6.65 -7.04
N ALA A 21 20.53 -6.01 -7.83
CA ALA A 21 20.16 -6.48 -9.16
C ALA A 21 21.23 -6.05 -10.19
N ASP A 22 22.43 -6.61 -10.08
CA ASP A 22 23.38 -6.66 -11.19
C ASP A 22 23.90 -8.11 -11.36
N ASP A 23 23.48 -8.70 -12.47
CA ASP A 23 23.81 -9.97 -13.14
C ASP A 23 23.51 -11.39 -12.55
N GLN A 24 22.45 -11.99 -13.13
CA GLN A 24 22.33 -13.33 -13.76
C GLN A 24 22.73 -14.62 -13.01
N ASN A 25 21.75 -15.54 -12.87
CA ASN A 25 21.78 -16.95 -13.35
C ASN A 25 20.73 -17.86 -12.65
N ALA A 26 19.46 -17.48 -12.71
CA ALA A 26 18.42 -18.44 -13.08
C ALA A 26 18.12 -18.13 -14.54
N ASP A 27 18.01 -19.11 -15.42
CA ASP A 27 17.92 -18.86 -16.86
C ASP A 27 16.56 -18.20 -17.20
N ILE A 28 16.56 -16.86 -17.29
CA ILE A 28 15.41 -16.00 -17.63
C ILE A 28 15.47 -15.62 -19.14
N ASN A 29 16.07 -16.47 -19.97
CA ASN A 29 16.23 -16.21 -21.42
C ASN A 29 15.21 -16.93 -22.30
N THR A 30 14.11 -17.44 -21.74
CA THR A 30 12.90 -17.59 -22.54
C THR A 30 12.27 -16.22 -22.65
N GLN A 31 12.46 -15.54 -23.78
CA GLN A 31 11.67 -14.37 -24.13
C GLN A 31 10.21 -14.74 -23.88
N ILE A 32 9.55 -14.08 -22.92
CA ILE A 32 8.15 -14.35 -22.60
C ILE A 32 7.40 -14.13 -23.91
N THR A 33 7.02 -15.22 -24.55
CA THR A 33 6.29 -15.14 -25.82
C THR A 33 5.01 -14.36 -25.55
N PRO A 34 4.47 -13.61 -26.54
CA PRO A 34 3.22 -12.86 -26.36
C PRO A 34 2.09 -13.73 -25.78
N GLU A 35 2.13 -15.04 -26.05
CA GLU A 35 1.23 -16.07 -25.54
C GLU A 35 1.37 -16.31 -24.03
N GLU A 36 2.57 -16.24 -23.47
CA GLU A 36 2.83 -16.43 -22.03
C GLU A 36 2.43 -15.20 -21.21
N LYS A 37 2.65 -13.98 -21.73
CA LYS A 37 2.13 -12.75 -21.11
C LYS A 37 0.60 -12.76 -21.10
N ALA A 38 -0.04 -13.18 -22.20
CA ALA A 38 -1.50 -13.28 -22.26
C ALA A 38 -2.08 -14.26 -21.23
N LYS A 39 -1.43 -15.42 -21.02
CA LYS A 39 -1.85 -16.38 -19.97
C LYS A 39 -1.66 -15.83 -18.56
N PHE A 40 -0.58 -15.09 -18.33
CA PHE A 40 -0.34 -14.43 -17.05
C PHE A 40 -1.40 -13.36 -16.76
N ASP A 41 -1.72 -12.52 -17.75
CA ASP A 41 -2.79 -11.52 -17.66
C ASP A 41 -4.17 -12.16 -17.44
N GLU A 42 -4.45 -13.30 -18.06
CA GLU A 42 -5.69 -14.05 -17.86
C GLU A 42 -5.85 -14.49 -16.39
N ILE A 43 -4.76 -14.93 -15.76
CA ILE A 43 -4.74 -15.33 -14.34
C ILE A 43 -4.86 -14.11 -13.42
N LEU A 44 -4.24 -12.98 -13.77
CA LEU A 44 -4.28 -11.76 -12.95
C LEU A 44 -5.59 -10.97 -13.08
N THR A 45 -6.30 -11.07 -14.20
CA THR A 45 -7.57 -10.38 -14.45
C THR A 45 -8.60 -10.53 -13.31
N PRO A 46 -8.95 -11.75 -12.84
CA PRO A 46 -9.88 -11.91 -11.72
C PRO A 46 -9.35 -11.31 -10.42
N VAL A 47 -8.04 -11.38 -10.18
CA VAL A 47 -7.38 -10.79 -9.00
C VAL A 47 -7.52 -9.27 -9.02
N PHE A 48 -7.23 -8.62 -10.15
CA PHE A 48 -7.38 -7.17 -10.31
C PHE A 48 -8.84 -6.72 -10.16
N LYS A 49 -9.80 -7.54 -10.59
CA LYS A 49 -11.23 -7.25 -10.40
C LYS A 49 -11.62 -7.24 -8.92
N ILE A 50 -11.17 -8.24 -8.16
CA ILE A 50 -11.40 -8.31 -6.70
C ILE A 50 -10.68 -7.16 -5.99
N TYR A 51 -9.42 -6.92 -6.34
CA TYR A 51 -8.63 -5.82 -5.80
C TYR A 51 -9.32 -4.46 -6.02
N ASN A 52 -9.77 -4.17 -7.24
CA ASN A 52 -10.46 -2.91 -7.53
C ASN A 52 -11.77 -2.78 -6.73
N PHE A 53 -12.53 -3.86 -6.61
CA PHE A 53 -13.74 -3.87 -5.78
C PHE A 53 -13.43 -3.55 -4.31
N VAL A 54 -12.44 -4.21 -3.71
CA VAL A 54 -12.00 -3.96 -2.34
C VAL A 54 -11.45 -2.54 -2.19
N LYS A 55 -10.67 -2.05 -3.16
CA LYS A 55 -10.11 -0.68 -3.16
C LYS A 55 -11.21 0.38 -3.06
N TYR A 56 -12.27 0.26 -3.87
CA TYR A 56 -13.35 1.24 -3.84
C TYR A 56 -14.13 1.19 -2.52
N ILE A 57 -14.46 -0.01 -2.01
CA ILE A 57 -15.13 -0.15 -0.71
C ILE A 57 -14.27 0.41 0.42
N ALA A 58 -12.99 0.04 0.46
CA ALA A 58 -12.06 0.53 1.46
C ALA A 58 -11.90 2.05 1.41
N THR A 59 -11.94 2.66 0.22
CA THR A 59 -11.88 4.12 0.07
C THR A 59 -13.11 4.79 0.68
N VAL A 60 -14.31 4.24 0.46
CA VAL A 60 -15.55 4.76 1.06
C VAL A 60 -15.52 4.62 2.58
N VAL A 61 -15.14 3.44 3.09
CA VAL A 61 -15.02 3.17 4.52
C VAL A 61 -14.00 4.11 5.16
N ALA A 62 -12.84 4.30 4.53
CA ALA A 62 -11.82 5.24 4.97
C ALA A 62 -12.37 6.67 5.11
N GLY A 63 -13.20 7.12 4.15
CA GLY A 63 -13.89 8.40 4.23
C GLY A 63 -14.75 8.53 5.50
N ILE A 64 -15.54 7.50 5.82
CA ILE A 64 -16.38 7.47 7.02
C ILE A 64 -15.53 7.53 8.30
N PHE A 65 -14.46 6.75 8.37
CA PHE A 65 -13.57 6.76 9.53
C PHE A 65 -12.78 8.08 9.68
N LEU A 66 -12.45 8.74 8.58
CA LEU A 66 -11.86 10.09 8.60
C LEU A 66 -12.86 11.12 9.15
N LEU A 67 -14.13 11.04 8.76
CA LEU A 67 -15.18 11.88 9.35
C LEU A 67 -15.34 11.61 10.84
N TYR A 68 -15.37 10.34 11.25
CA TYR A 68 -15.43 9.96 12.67
C TYR A 68 -14.22 10.51 13.45
N ALA A 69 -13.02 10.42 12.89
CA ALA A 69 -11.82 11.00 13.48
C ALA A 69 -11.92 12.53 13.59
N GLY A 70 -12.43 13.20 12.56
CA GLY A 70 -12.65 14.65 12.55
C GLY A 70 -13.63 15.11 13.63
N ILE A 71 -14.80 14.46 13.72
CA ILE A 71 -15.81 14.74 14.75
C ILE A 71 -15.24 14.48 16.15
N THR A 72 -14.55 13.35 16.34
CA THR A 72 -13.93 13.01 17.62
C THR A 72 -12.90 14.06 18.02
N TYR A 73 -12.08 14.54 17.06
CA TYR A 73 -11.10 15.58 17.31
C TYR A 73 -11.75 16.92 17.72
N MET A 74 -12.81 17.34 17.03
CA MET A 74 -13.54 18.58 17.33
C MET A 74 -14.24 18.52 18.69
N THR A 75 -14.83 17.37 19.04
CA THR A 75 -15.57 17.17 20.30
C THR A 75 -14.68 16.84 21.49
N SER A 76 -13.36 16.70 21.29
CA SER A 76 -12.42 16.35 22.35
C SER A 76 -12.26 17.43 23.42
N GLY A 77 -12.52 18.70 23.10
CA GLY A 77 -12.38 19.81 24.03
C GLY A 77 -11.01 19.84 24.72
N ASN A 78 -11.02 19.77 26.06
CA ASN A 78 -9.82 19.82 26.90
C ASN A 78 -9.28 18.42 27.30
N ASP A 79 -9.81 17.34 26.74
CA ASP A 79 -9.33 15.97 26.97
C ASP A 79 -8.23 15.60 25.95
N PRO A 80 -6.94 15.61 26.35
CA PRO A 80 -5.84 15.30 25.44
C PRO A 80 -5.89 13.86 24.91
N LYS A 81 -6.41 12.91 25.69
CA LYS A 81 -6.46 11.50 25.30
C LYS A 81 -7.38 11.29 24.11
N LYS A 82 -8.53 11.98 24.08
CA LYS A 82 -9.47 11.95 22.95
C LYS A 82 -8.88 12.58 21.69
N ARG A 83 -8.13 13.67 21.84
CA ARG A 83 -7.43 14.32 20.71
C ARG A 83 -6.40 13.40 20.08
N ASP A 84 -5.60 12.72 20.91
CA ASP A 84 -4.58 11.80 20.41
C ASP A 84 -5.19 10.56 19.77
N THR A 85 -6.31 10.06 20.31
CA THR A 85 -7.07 8.96 19.72
C THR A 85 -7.58 9.33 18.33
N ALA A 86 -8.18 10.51 18.17
CA ALA A 86 -8.68 10.99 16.88
C ALA A 86 -7.56 11.12 15.83
N LYS A 87 -6.40 11.66 16.22
CA LYS A 87 -5.22 11.73 15.34
C LYS A 87 -4.72 10.35 14.93
N ASN A 88 -4.67 9.40 15.87
CA ASN A 88 -4.23 8.04 15.57
C ASN A 88 -5.18 7.34 14.59
N ILE A 89 -6.50 7.50 14.77
CA ILE A 89 -7.49 6.98 13.82
C ILE A 89 -7.25 7.57 12.44
N ALA A 90 -7.12 8.90 12.32
CA ALA A 90 -6.84 9.54 11.04
C ALA A 90 -5.53 9.04 10.41
N ALA A 91 -4.46 8.89 11.21
CA ALA A 91 -3.18 8.38 10.74
C ALA A 91 -3.28 6.95 10.21
N TYR A 92 -3.97 6.05 10.93
CA TYR A 92 -4.14 4.67 10.49
C TYR A 92 -4.98 4.56 9.21
N VAL A 93 -6.03 5.39 9.08
CA VAL A 93 -6.85 5.44 7.87
C VAL A 93 -6.02 5.90 6.67
N VAL A 94 -5.21 6.95 6.84
CA VAL A 94 -4.33 7.46 5.78
C VAL A 94 -3.27 6.43 5.40
N LEU A 95 -2.62 5.78 6.37
CA LEU A 95 -1.66 4.71 6.11
C LEU A 95 -2.29 3.53 5.36
N GLY A 96 -3.50 3.11 5.76
CA GLY A 96 -4.23 2.06 5.06
C GLY A 96 -4.55 2.42 3.60
N LEU A 97 -4.96 3.66 3.35
CA LEU A 97 -5.18 4.14 1.98
C LEU A 97 -3.90 4.13 1.15
N ILE A 98 -2.77 4.59 1.70
CA ILE A 98 -1.49 4.57 0.99
C ILE A 98 -1.12 3.15 0.57
N VAL A 99 -1.27 2.16 1.46
CA VAL A 99 -0.95 0.76 1.17
C VAL A 99 -1.82 0.21 0.04
N ILE A 100 -3.14 0.45 0.11
CA ILE A 100 -4.07 -0.03 -0.92
C ILE A 100 -3.73 0.60 -2.28
N TRP A 101 -3.42 1.89 -2.32
CA TRP A 101 -3.12 2.60 -3.56
C TRP A 101 -1.72 2.29 -4.11
N ALA A 102 -0.78 1.85 -3.26
CA ALA A 102 0.55 1.44 -3.68
C ALA A 102 0.60 0.02 -4.29
N ALA A 103 -0.38 -0.84 -4.01
CA ALA A 103 -0.44 -2.20 -4.52
C ALA A 103 -0.22 -2.36 -6.05
N PRO A 104 -0.86 -1.58 -6.95
CA PRO A 104 -0.68 -1.73 -8.40
C PRO A 104 0.74 -1.40 -8.85
N ILE A 105 1.46 -0.52 -8.13
CA ILE A 105 2.85 -0.18 -8.44
C ILE A 105 3.72 -1.42 -8.28
N ILE A 106 3.52 -2.19 -7.20
CA ILE A 106 4.28 -3.42 -6.94
C ILE A 106 3.99 -4.47 -8.02
N ILE A 107 2.73 -4.64 -8.41
CA ILE A 107 2.36 -5.64 -9.42
C ILE A 107 2.98 -5.29 -10.78
N ASN A 108 3.00 -4.01 -11.14
CA ASN A 108 3.60 -3.53 -12.38
C ASN A 108 5.14 -3.63 -12.40
N LEU A 109 5.79 -3.75 -11.23
CA LEU A 109 7.23 -4.00 -11.15
C LEU A 109 7.59 -5.48 -11.37
N LEU A 110 6.62 -6.39 -11.25
CA LEU A 110 6.83 -7.84 -11.40
C LEU A 110 6.47 -8.35 -12.82
N VAL A 111 5.89 -7.51 -13.68
CA VAL A 111 5.41 -7.81 -15.05
C VAL A 111 6.34 -7.24 -16.11
#